data_AF-J9AI05-F1
#
_entry.id   AF-J9AI05-F1
#
_cell.length_a   1.000
_cell.length_b   1.000
_cell.length_c   1.000
_cell.angle_alpha   90.00
_cell.angle_beta   90.00
_cell.angle_gamma   90.00
#
_symmetry.space_group_name_H-M   'P 1'
#
loop_
_entity.id
_entity.type
_entity.pdbx_description
1 polymer ?
#
loop_
_entity_poly.entity_id
_entity_poly.type
_entity_poly.pdbx_seq_one_letter_code
_entity_poly.pdbx_strand_id
1 'polypeptide(L)'
;MEDASKTKYGLSKATTNYNYPEMIVDTEWGGFGDRSEADYILTQYDKIVDSRSEHPGVNTFDKLVGGKCMGEVVRVVLEKLTRAGVLFSGKGSDALFQRDSFPTKYISEILSDESGSYVNTRDILDELGIDNCSFSDMLILREVCVVVSRRSANLGAAGKIY
;
A
#
# COMPACT_ATOMS: atom_id res chain seq x y z
N MET A 1 -17.45 -9.23 -9.18
CA MET A 1 -17.65 -9.30 -7.72
C MET A 1 -19.06 -9.81 -7.48
N GLU A 2 -19.23 -10.93 -6.79
CA GLU A 2 -20.58 -11.41 -6.47
C GLU A 2 -21.29 -10.39 -5.59
N ASP A 3 -22.54 -10.07 -5.95
CA ASP A 3 -23.37 -9.16 -5.17
C ASP A 3 -23.71 -9.83 -3.83
N ALA A 4 -23.15 -9.31 -2.74
CA ALA A 4 -23.43 -9.73 -1.37
C ALA A 4 -24.93 -9.64 -1.00
N SER A 5 -25.76 -9.01 -1.84
CA SER A 5 -27.22 -9.12 -1.75
C SER A 5 -27.74 -10.56 -1.85
N LYS A 6 -26.98 -11.51 -2.40
CA LYS A 6 -27.31 -12.95 -2.38
C LYS A 6 -27.13 -13.59 -1.01
N THR A 7 -26.26 -13.05 -0.15
CA THR A 7 -26.04 -13.52 1.23
C THR A 7 -27.13 -13.04 2.19
N LYS A 8 -28.11 -12.24 1.72
CA LYS A 8 -29.22 -11.70 2.53
C LYS A 8 -30.10 -12.74 3.23
N TYR A 9 -30.05 -13.99 2.81
CA TYR A 9 -31.00 -15.00 3.26
C TYR A 9 -30.42 -16.00 4.26
N GLY A 10 -29.10 -16.01 4.48
CA GLY A 10 -28.46 -16.98 5.39
C GLY A 10 -28.97 -18.42 5.19
N LEU A 11 -29.24 -19.13 6.29
CA LEU A 11 -29.85 -20.47 6.28
C LEU A 11 -31.29 -20.50 5.73
N SER A 12 -31.99 -19.36 5.62
CA SER A 12 -33.40 -19.33 5.25
C SER A 12 -33.68 -19.71 3.79
N LYS A 13 -32.64 -19.77 2.95
CA LYS A 13 -32.70 -20.27 1.56
C LYS A 13 -31.79 -21.47 1.32
N ALA A 14 -31.19 -22.04 2.36
CA ALA A 14 -30.39 -23.24 2.21
C ALA A 14 -31.28 -24.40 1.74
N THR A 15 -30.92 -25.03 0.63
CA THR A 15 -31.61 -26.22 0.10
C THR A 15 -31.11 -27.51 0.75
N THR A 16 -30.04 -27.41 1.55
CA THR A 16 -29.40 -28.50 2.27
C THR A 16 -29.21 -28.09 3.73
N ASN A 17 -29.43 -29.02 4.66
CA ASN A 17 -29.15 -28.76 6.07
C ASN A 17 -27.65 -28.67 6.32
N TYR A 18 -27.22 -27.58 6.97
CA TYR A 18 -25.88 -27.42 7.49
C TYR A 18 -25.84 -27.95 8.93
N ASN A 19 -25.27 -29.13 9.12
CA ASN A 19 -25.34 -29.86 10.39
C ASN A 19 -24.14 -29.60 11.32
N TYR A 20 -23.32 -28.59 11.05
CA TYR A 20 -22.14 -28.26 11.83
C TYR A 20 -22.40 -27.03 12.72
N PRO A 21 -21.86 -27.00 13.95
CA PRO A 21 -22.05 -25.89 14.88
C PRO A 21 -21.30 -24.61 14.48
N GLU A 22 -20.31 -24.72 13.59
CA GLU A 22 -19.42 -23.64 13.16
C GLU A 22 -19.31 -23.62 11.65
N MET A 23 -19.04 -22.45 11.07
CA MET A 23 -18.86 -22.25 9.62
C MET A 23 -17.67 -21.34 9.37
N ILE A 24 -16.81 -21.72 8.43
CA ILE A 24 -15.74 -20.85 7.92
C ILE A 24 -16.39 -19.78 7.05
N VAL A 25 -16.13 -18.51 7.37
CA VAL A 25 -16.59 -17.36 6.60
C VAL A 25 -15.41 -16.82 5.81
N ASP A 26 -15.54 -16.83 4.49
CA ASP A 26 -14.73 -15.99 3.63
C ASP A 26 -15.31 -14.58 3.67
N THR A 27 -14.56 -13.63 4.21
CA THR A 27 -15.03 -12.26 4.42
C THR A 27 -14.90 -11.41 3.17
N GLU A 28 -14.03 -11.80 2.22
CA GLU A 28 -13.64 -10.95 1.09
C GLU A 28 -13.35 -9.49 1.54
N TRP A 29 -12.69 -9.35 2.70
CA TRP A 29 -12.48 -8.08 3.42
C TRP A 29 -11.78 -6.98 2.61
N GLY A 30 -11.10 -7.35 1.52
CA GLY A 30 -10.39 -6.45 0.63
C GLY A 30 -11.30 -5.37 0.03
N GLY A 31 -12.59 -5.69 -0.17
CA GLY A 31 -13.59 -4.77 -0.69
C GLY A 31 -14.08 -3.71 0.30
N PHE A 32 -13.62 -3.72 1.56
CA PHE A 32 -13.98 -2.67 2.52
C PHE A 32 -13.50 -1.30 2.02
N GLY A 33 -14.41 -0.33 1.94
CA GLY A 33 -14.16 1.01 1.41
C GLY A 33 -14.58 1.19 -0.06
N ASP A 34 -14.95 0.13 -0.79
CA ASP A 34 -15.34 0.22 -2.21
C ASP A 34 -16.61 1.07 -2.44
N ARG A 35 -17.43 1.28 -1.41
CA ARG A 35 -18.63 2.14 -1.47
C ARG A 35 -18.43 3.46 -0.70
N SER A 36 -17.18 3.89 -0.58
CA SER A 36 -16.76 5.11 0.11
C SER A 36 -17.04 5.12 1.61
N GLU A 37 -17.36 3.98 2.23
CA GLU A 37 -17.57 3.87 3.68
C GLU A 37 -16.32 4.19 4.51
N ALA A 38 -15.14 4.13 3.88
CA ALA A 38 -13.85 4.35 4.50
C ALA A 38 -13.04 5.48 3.83
N ASP A 39 -13.69 6.39 3.07
CA ASP A 39 -12.97 7.45 2.36
C ASP A 39 -12.14 8.36 3.27
N TYR A 40 -12.50 8.46 4.54
CA TYR A 40 -11.81 9.27 5.55
C TYR A 40 -10.43 8.73 5.95
N ILE A 41 -10.11 7.46 5.65
CA ILE A 41 -8.77 6.89 5.87
C ILE A 41 -7.88 6.97 4.62
N LEU A 42 -8.45 7.33 3.46
CA LEU A 42 -7.72 7.40 2.19
C LEU A 42 -6.99 8.73 2.04
N THR A 43 -5.70 8.67 1.73
CA THR A 43 -4.93 9.87 1.35
C THR A 43 -5.07 10.15 -0.14
N GLN A 44 -4.64 11.34 -0.57
CA GLN A 44 -4.51 11.65 -2.00
C GLN A 44 -3.62 10.65 -2.76
N TYR A 45 -2.63 10.05 -2.09
CA TYR A 45 -1.71 9.10 -2.69
C TYR A 45 -2.41 7.77 -2.96
N ASP A 46 -3.23 7.29 -2.02
CA ASP A 46 -4.02 6.07 -2.18
C ASP A 46 -5.00 6.22 -3.35
N LYS A 47 -5.65 7.40 -3.47
CA LYS A 47 -6.56 7.70 -4.58
C LYS A 47 -5.83 7.73 -5.94
N ILE A 48 -4.60 8.24 -5.98
CA ILE A 48 -3.78 8.20 -7.20
C ILE A 48 -3.46 6.75 -7.57
N VAL A 49 -3.00 5.93 -6.62
CA VAL A 49 -2.68 4.52 -6.85
C VAL A 49 -3.91 3.74 -7.30
N ASP A 50 -5.04 3.91 -6.63
CA ASP A 50 -6.30 3.27 -6.98
C ASP A 50 -6.75 3.62 -8.40
N SER A 51 -6.78 4.91 -8.75
CA SER A 51 -7.22 5.39 -10.07
C SER A 51 -6.39 4.85 -11.24
N ARG A 52 -5.15 4.42 -10.97
CA ARG A 52 -4.20 3.89 -11.96
C ARG A 52 -4.05 2.37 -11.91
N SER A 53 -4.75 1.71 -10.99
CA SER A 53 -4.73 0.26 -10.81
C SER A 53 -5.52 -0.46 -11.91
N GLU A 54 -5.37 -1.79 -11.99
CA GLU A 54 -6.12 -2.65 -12.93
C GLU A 54 -7.64 -2.56 -12.72
N HIS A 55 -8.08 -2.33 -11.48
CA HIS A 55 -9.49 -2.29 -11.09
C HIS A 55 -9.75 -1.08 -10.17
N PRO A 56 -9.85 0.15 -10.70
CA PRO A 56 -10.13 1.34 -9.90
C PRO A 56 -11.45 1.22 -9.11
N GLY A 57 -11.44 1.65 -7.84
CA GLY A 57 -12.61 1.61 -6.95
C GLY A 57 -13.01 0.22 -6.46
N VAL A 58 -12.17 -0.80 -6.67
CA VAL A 58 -12.40 -2.18 -6.21
C VAL A 58 -11.25 -2.65 -5.33
N ASN A 59 -11.55 -3.44 -4.30
CA ASN A 59 -10.56 -3.94 -3.34
C ASN A 59 -9.76 -2.82 -2.66
N THR A 60 -10.46 -1.77 -2.24
CA THR A 60 -9.91 -0.55 -1.64
C THR A 60 -9.04 -0.86 -0.42
N PHE A 61 -9.51 -1.74 0.47
CA PHE A 61 -8.75 -2.11 1.67
C PHE A 61 -7.50 -2.92 1.33
N ASP A 62 -7.58 -3.87 0.38
CA ASP A 62 -6.40 -4.61 -0.09
C ASP A 62 -5.33 -3.69 -0.66
N LYS A 63 -5.72 -2.58 -1.31
CA LYS A 63 -4.75 -1.60 -1.81
C LYS A 63 -4.08 -0.80 -0.69
N LEU A 64 -4.73 -0.66 0.47
CA LEU A 64 -4.13 0.00 1.63
C LEU A 64 -3.15 -0.90 2.38
N VAL A 65 -3.42 -2.19 2.46
CA VAL A 65 -2.64 -3.15 3.27
C VAL A 65 -1.71 -4.04 2.45
N GLY A 66 -2.02 -4.25 1.17
CA GLY A 66 -1.38 -5.21 0.31
C GLY A 66 -0.02 -4.76 -0.21
N GLY A 67 0.91 -5.71 -0.30
CA GLY A 67 2.28 -5.49 -0.77
C GLY A 67 2.34 -4.76 -2.12
N LYS A 68 1.53 -5.21 -3.10
CA LYS A 68 1.51 -4.69 -4.48
C LYS A 68 1.37 -3.16 -4.53
N CYS A 69 0.54 -2.57 -3.66
CA CYS A 69 0.25 -1.14 -3.71
C CYS A 69 1.15 -0.29 -2.80
N MET A 70 1.70 -0.86 -1.71
CA MET A 70 2.57 -0.11 -0.79
C MET A 70 3.77 0.53 -1.48
N GLY A 71 4.42 -0.22 -2.39
CA GLY A 71 5.57 0.28 -3.14
C GLY A 71 5.22 1.48 -4.02
N GLU A 72 4.10 1.40 -4.74
CA GLU A 72 3.64 2.51 -5.59
C GLU A 72 3.18 3.71 -4.75
N VAL A 73 2.60 3.52 -3.56
CA VAL A 73 2.28 4.63 -2.64
C VAL A 73 3.57 5.35 -2.24
N VAL A 74 4.62 4.63 -1.84
CA VAL A 74 5.94 5.21 -1.53
C VAL A 74 6.47 5.98 -2.75
N ARG A 75 6.46 5.38 -3.94
CA ARG A 75 6.95 6.03 -5.17
C ARG A 75 6.23 7.34 -5.47
N VAL A 76 4.90 7.37 -5.40
CA VAL A 76 4.11 8.58 -5.66
C VAL A 76 4.43 9.68 -4.65
N VAL A 77 4.65 9.33 -3.37
CA VAL A 77 5.10 10.29 -2.34
C VAL A 77 6.48 10.85 -2.69
N LEU A 78 7.44 9.99 -3.03
CA LEU A 78 8.80 10.40 -3.41
C LEU A 78 8.81 11.27 -4.66
N GLU A 79 8.02 10.90 -5.68
CA GLU A 79 7.83 11.72 -6.89
C GLU A 79 7.34 13.12 -6.52
N LYS A 80 6.32 13.23 -5.66
CA LYS A 80 5.76 14.51 -5.27
C LYS A 80 6.76 15.37 -4.48
N LEU A 81 7.48 14.77 -3.53
CA LEU A 81 8.51 15.44 -2.75
C LEU A 81 9.68 15.90 -3.63
N THR A 82 10.06 15.09 -4.61
CA THR A 82 11.09 15.44 -5.60
C THR A 82 10.62 16.60 -6.46
N ARG A 83 9.42 16.55 -7.05
CA ARG A 83 8.89 17.65 -7.87
C ARG A 83 8.74 18.96 -7.08
N ALA A 84 8.55 18.89 -5.76
CA ALA A 84 8.52 20.05 -4.87
C ALA A 84 9.90 20.59 -4.49
N GLY A 85 10.99 19.95 -4.93
CA GLY A 85 12.37 20.32 -4.57
C GLY A 85 12.79 19.92 -3.16
N VAL A 86 11.98 19.13 -2.45
CA VAL A 86 12.28 18.67 -1.08
C VAL A 86 13.27 17.51 -1.09
N LEU A 87 13.10 16.58 -2.03
CA LEU A 87 14.03 15.47 -2.25
C LEU A 87 14.92 15.72 -3.45
N PHE A 88 16.16 15.23 -3.37
CA PHE A 88 17.11 15.11 -4.48
C PHE A 88 17.35 16.44 -5.22
N SER A 89 17.24 17.56 -4.51
CA SER A 89 17.34 18.91 -5.09
C SER A 89 16.40 19.15 -6.30
N GLY A 90 15.26 18.47 -6.34
CA GLY A 90 14.32 18.55 -7.45
C GLY A 90 14.61 17.64 -8.64
N LYS A 91 15.70 16.86 -8.59
CA LYS A 91 16.19 16.03 -9.70
C LYS A 91 15.94 14.56 -9.42
N GLY A 92 14.81 14.06 -9.90
CA GLY A 92 14.51 12.63 -9.90
C GLY A 92 15.16 11.91 -11.09
N SER A 93 14.71 10.68 -11.33
CA SER A 93 15.09 9.83 -12.46
C SER A 93 13.87 9.36 -13.24
N ASP A 94 14.08 8.86 -14.45
CA ASP A 94 13.01 8.24 -15.23
C ASP A 94 12.40 7.04 -14.50
N ALA A 95 13.23 6.25 -13.82
CA ALA A 95 12.78 5.14 -12.98
C ALA A 95 11.87 5.62 -11.84
N LEU A 96 12.26 6.67 -11.10
CA LEU A 96 11.42 7.22 -10.02
C LEU A 96 10.05 7.70 -10.52
N PHE A 97 9.98 8.22 -11.76
CA PHE A 97 8.74 8.72 -12.36
C PHE A 97 7.95 7.67 -13.14
N GLN A 98 8.50 6.47 -13.30
CA GLN A 98 7.83 5.34 -13.93
C GLN A 98 6.95 4.60 -12.92
N ARG A 99 5.67 4.37 -13.27
CA ARG A 99 4.75 3.60 -12.45
C ARG A 99 5.30 2.19 -12.19
N ASP A 100 5.06 1.66 -10.99
CA ASP A 100 5.42 0.31 -10.57
C ASP A 100 6.93 0.03 -10.50
N SER A 101 7.76 1.09 -10.54
CA SER A 101 9.24 0.99 -10.45
C SER A 101 9.77 0.80 -9.03
N PHE A 102 8.93 0.95 -8.01
CA PHE A 102 9.30 0.82 -6.61
C PHE A 102 8.65 -0.44 -6.02
N PRO A 103 9.25 -1.64 -6.19
CA PRO A 103 8.72 -2.87 -5.63
C PRO A 103 8.73 -2.84 -4.10
N THR A 104 7.81 -3.57 -3.49
CA THR A 104 7.68 -3.68 -2.02
C THR A 104 8.97 -4.17 -1.34
N LYS A 105 9.81 -4.95 -2.04
CA LYS A 105 11.11 -5.41 -1.51
C LYS A 105 12.01 -4.26 -1.08
N TYR A 106 11.97 -3.14 -1.79
CA TYR A 106 12.77 -1.96 -1.47
C TYR A 106 12.39 -1.39 -0.11
N ILE A 107 11.09 -1.42 0.23
CA ILE A 107 10.64 -1.00 1.56
C ILE A 107 11.28 -1.89 2.64
N SER A 108 11.24 -3.21 2.47
CA SER A 108 11.83 -4.14 3.43
C SER A 108 13.34 -3.97 3.58
N GLU A 109 14.06 -3.76 2.47
CA GLU A 109 15.52 -3.56 2.44
C GLU A 109 15.94 -2.22 3.06
N ILE A 110 15.21 -1.13 2.77
CA ILE A 110 15.43 0.19 3.39
C ILE A 110 15.18 0.11 4.91
N LEU A 111 14.15 -0.61 5.34
CA LEU A 111 13.80 -0.73 6.75
C LEU A 111 14.70 -1.71 7.51
N SER A 112 15.46 -2.57 6.83
CA SER A 112 16.43 -3.47 7.45
C SER A 112 17.81 -2.85 7.68
N ASP A 113 18.06 -1.66 7.13
CA ASP A 113 19.27 -0.88 7.44
C ASP A 113 19.38 -0.63 8.96
N GLU A 114 20.56 -0.93 9.52
CA GLU A 114 20.87 -0.70 10.93
C GLU A 114 20.89 0.80 11.26
N SER A 115 20.73 1.14 12.54
CA SER A 115 20.75 2.54 12.97
C SER A 115 22.06 3.24 12.60
N GLY A 116 21.98 4.25 11.73
CA GLY A 116 23.14 5.01 11.25
C GLY A 116 23.81 4.41 10.01
N SER A 117 23.35 3.26 9.52
CA SER A 117 23.71 2.68 8.22
C SER A 117 22.60 2.95 7.21
N TYR A 118 22.97 3.14 5.94
CA TYR A 118 22.04 3.39 4.82
C TYR A 118 22.51 2.66 3.56
N VAL A 119 23.09 1.46 3.74
CA VAL A 119 23.71 0.72 2.63
C VAL A 119 22.63 0.28 1.65
N ASN A 120 21.58 -0.38 2.13
CA ASN A 120 20.49 -0.83 1.26
C ASN A 120 19.75 0.37 0.65
N THR A 121 19.54 1.41 1.45
CA THR A 121 18.91 2.65 0.99
C THR A 121 19.69 3.28 -0.16
N ARG A 122 21.03 3.29 -0.08
CA ARG A 122 21.89 3.82 -1.14
C ARG A 122 21.90 2.94 -2.38
N ASP A 123 22.01 1.62 -2.21
CA ASP A 123 21.98 0.67 -3.33
C ASP A 123 20.65 0.80 -4.12
N ILE A 124 19.54 0.98 -3.43
CA ILE A 124 18.22 1.19 -4.06
C ILE A 124 18.15 2.54 -4.77
N LEU A 125 18.72 3.60 -4.20
CA LEU A 125 18.80 4.90 -4.87
C LEU A 125 19.64 4.81 -6.14
N ASP A 126 20.74 4.05 -6.12
CA ASP A 126 21.57 3.78 -7.29
C ASP A 126 20.80 2.95 -8.34
N GLU A 127 20.04 1.91 -7.94
CA GLU A 127 19.15 1.15 -8.83
C GLU A 127 18.06 2.04 -9.47
N LEU A 128 17.58 3.03 -8.74
CA LEU A 128 16.64 4.03 -9.23
C LEU A 128 17.32 5.13 -10.06
N GLY A 129 18.66 5.13 -10.21
CA GLY A 129 19.39 6.15 -10.96
C GLY A 129 19.40 7.53 -10.29
N ILE A 130 19.43 7.57 -8.95
CA ILE A 130 19.49 8.79 -8.14
C ILE A 130 20.92 8.97 -7.59
N ASP A 131 21.79 9.58 -8.39
CA ASP A 131 23.22 9.71 -8.04
C ASP A 131 23.50 10.80 -6.99
N ASN A 132 22.62 11.79 -6.85
CA ASN A 132 22.82 12.97 -6.01
C ASN A 132 21.85 13.00 -4.82
N CYS A 133 21.95 12.02 -3.94
CA CYS A 133 21.22 12.00 -2.67
C CYS A 133 22.07 12.52 -1.50
N SER A 134 21.46 13.34 -0.66
CA SER A 134 22.01 13.76 0.62
C SER A 134 21.65 12.76 1.73
N PHE A 135 22.31 12.87 2.88
CA PHE A 135 21.90 12.14 4.08
C PHE A 135 20.45 12.44 4.48
N SER A 136 20.02 13.70 4.35
CA SER A 136 18.64 14.10 4.61
C SER A 136 17.64 13.44 3.65
N ASP A 137 18.01 13.24 2.39
CA ASP A 137 17.14 12.54 1.43
C ASP A 137 16.93 11.08 1.84
N MET A 138 18.00 10.38 2.26
CA MET A 138 17.91 9.00 2.74
C MET A 138 17.06 8.88 4.00
N LEU A 139 17.17 9.84 4.93
CA LEU A 139 16.31 9.91 6.11
C LEU A 139 14.84 10.07 5.74
N ILE A 140 14.52 10.98 4.84
CA ILE A 140 13.14 11.23 4.40
C ILE A 140 12.59 10.01 3.66
N LEU A 141 13.38 9.40 2.77
CA LEU A 141 13.00 8.16 2.06
C LEU A 141 12.67 7.05 3.05
N ARG A 142 13.53 6.82 4.04
CA ARG A 142 13.30 5.83 5.08
C ARG A 142 12.04 6.15 5.90
N GLU A 143 11.82 7.41 6.26
CA GLU A 143 10.63 7.82 7.02
C GLU A 143 9.34 7.60 6.22
N VAL A 144 9.34 7.90 4.92
CA VAL A 144 8.20 7.59 4.03
C VAL A 144 7.90 6.09 4.05
N CYS A 145 8.94 5.24 3.96
CA CYS A 145 8.78 3.80 4.06
C CYS A 145 8.19 3.37 5.41
N VAL A 146 8.69 3.90 6.53
CA VAL A 146 8.17 3.63 7.88
C VAL A 146 6.70 3.99 7.97
N VAL A 147 6.31 5.20 7.55
CA VAL A 147 4.94 5.70 7.65
C VAL A 147 3.97 4.84 6.85
N VAL A 148 4.31 4.51 5.60
CA VAL A 148 3.45 3.69 4.74
C VAL A 148 3.33 2.27 5.30
N SER A 149 4.44 1.61 5.65
CA SER A 149 4.41 0.26 6.21
C SER A 149 3.66 0.19 7.53
N ARG A 150 3.86 1.16 8.43
CA ARG A 150 3.19 1.19 9.72
C ARG A 150 1.69 1.41 9.58
N ARG A 151 1.27 2.27 8.64
CA ARG A 151 -0.15 2.44 8.31
C ARG A 151 -0.75 1.11 7.84
N SER A 152 -0.11 0.44 6.88
CA SER A 152 -0.58 -0.85 6.35
C SER A 152 -0.68 -1.91 7.44
N ALA A 153 0.33 -2.01 8.31
CA ALA A 153 0.34 -2.95 9.44
C ALA A 153 -0.79 -2.64 10.45
N ASN A 154 -1.00 -1.36 10.78
CA ASN A 154 -2.06 -0.95 11.71
C ASN A 154 -3.46 -1.22 11.14
N LEU A 155 -3.68 -0.93 9.86
CA LEU A 155 -4.94 -1.23 9.18
C LEU A 155 -5.18 -2.75 9.12
N GLY A 156 -4.17 -3.52 8.72
CA GLY A 156 -4.25 -4.98 8.70
C GLY A 156 -4.53 -5.57 10.09
N ALA A 157 -3.97 -4.99 11.15
CA ALA A 157 -4.27 -5.38 12.53
C ALA A 157 -5.69 -5.00 12.95
N ALA A 158 -6.19 -3.82 12.55
CA ALA A 158 -7.56 -3.39 12.83
C ALA A 158 -8.62 -4.24 12.11
N GLY A 159 -8.29 -4.81 10.95
CA GLY A 159 -9.15 -5.73 10.22
C GLY A 159 -9.13 -7.17 10.77
N LYS A 160 -8.25 -7.51 11.72
CA LYS A 160 -8.28 -8.84 12.36
C LYS A 160 -9.54 -8.98 13.21
N ILE A 161 -10.36 -9.96 12.84
CA ILE A 161 -11.52 -10.39 13.61
C ILE A 161 -11.07 -11.52 14.54
N TYR A 162 -11.29 -11.37 15.84
CA TYR A 162 -11.05 -12.40 16.87
C TYR A 162 -12.28 -13.30 17.04
#